data_AF-A0A1C3UZQ7-F1
#
_entry.id   AF-A0A1C3UZQ7-F1
#
_cell.length_a   1.000
_cell.length_b   1.000
_cell.length_c   1.000
_cell.angle_alpha   90.00
_cell.angle_beta   90.00
_cell.angle_gamma   90.00
#
_symmetry.space_group_name_H-M   'P 1'
#
loop_
_entity.id
_entity.type
_entity.pdbx_description
1 polymer ?
#
loop_
_entity_poly.entity_id
_entity_poly.type
_entity_poly.pdbx_seq_one_letter_code
_entity_poly.pdbx_strand_id
1 'polypeptide(L)'
;MRQTHDVVGGALKAMNDLADSLTALVTASYPPAVILSTLMGEAALAFPGLRDTDLMKLIDDLLRAAEYKFTSSSKGIRFPQSHTSRAATVLAR
;
A
#
# COMPACT_ATOMS: atom_id res chain seq x y z
N MET A 1 -3.42 -37.64 -13.78
CA MET A 1 -3.47 -36.26 -14.30
C MET A 1 -4.01 -35.36 -13.20
N ARG A 2 -3.17 -34.57 -12.54
CA ARG A 2 -3.56 -33.72 -11.40
C ARG A 2 -3.08 -32.31 -11.67
N GLN A 3 -3.82 -31.57 -12.49
CA GLN A 3 -3.38 -30.28 -13.05
C GLN A 3 -4.26 -29.09 -12.64
N THR A 4 -5.14 -29.26 -11.66
CA THR A 4 -6.05 -28.18 -11.19
C THR A 4 -5.59 -27.49 -9.91
N HIS A 5 -4.56 -27.99 -9.22
CA HIS A 5 -3.99 -27.35 -8.03
C HIS A 5 -2.98 -26.24 -8.33
N ASP A 6 -2.44 -26.19 -9.55
CA ASP A 6 -1.33 -25.29 -9.91
C ASP A 6 -1.80 -23.87 -10.29
N VAL A 7 -3.04 -23.75 -10.76
CA VAL A 7 -3.59 -22.49 -11.28
C VAL A 7 -3.90 -21.51 -10.15
N VAL A 8 -4.45 -22.01 -9.03
CA VAL A 8 -4.75 -21.20 -7.85
C VAL A 8 -3.46 -20.75 -7.14
N GLY A 9 -2.46 -21.63 -7.11
CA GLY A 9 -1.13 -21.29 -6.58
C GLY A 9 -0.43 -20.20 -7.41
N GLY A 10 -0.53 -20.27 -8.74
CA GLY A 10 0.01 -19.26 -9.64
C GLY A 10 -0.62 -17.89 -9.46
N ALA A 11 -1.96 -17.83 -9.37
CA ALA A 11 -2.67 -16.58 -9.17
C ALA A 11 -2.38 -15.93 -7.80
N LEU A 12 -2.32 -16.74 -6.74
CA LEU A 12 -1.98 -16.24 -5.40
C LEU A 12 -0.54 -15.73 -5.34
N LYS A 13 0.40 -16.44 -5.99
CA LYS A 13 1.78 -15.99 -6.10
C LYS A 13 1.89 -14.66 -6.85
N ALA A 14 1.22 -14.54 -8.00
CA ALA A 14 1.17 -13.30 -8.77
C ALA A 14 0.64 -12.10 -7.94
N MET A 15 -0.38 -12.33 -7.11
CA MET A 15 -0.87 -11.29 -6.20
C MET A 15 0.14 -10.90 -5.12
N ASN A 16 0.87 -11.87 -4.55
CA ASN A 16 1.92 -11.58 -3.58
C ASN A 16 3.08 -10.83 -4.23
N ASP A 17 3.51 -11.24 -5.43
CA ASP A 17 4.57 -10.58 -6.18
C ASP A 17 4.22 -9.11 -6.48
N LEU A 18 2.96 -8.82 -6.87
CA LEU A 18 2.46 -7.44 -7.05
C LEU A 18 2.47 -6.62 -5.75
N ALA A 19 2.10 -7.23 -4.62
CA ALA A 19 2.11 -6.58 -3.32
C ALA A 19 3.54 -6.23 -2.85
N ASP A 20 4.49 -7.12 -3.13
CA ASP A 20 5.90 -6.92 -2.84
C ASP A 20 6.48 -5.80 -3.73
N SER A 21 6.17 -5.80 -5.03
CA SER A 21 6.52 -4.70 -5.95
C SER A 21 5.96 -3.36 -5.48
N LEU A 22 4.68 -3.29 -5.08
CA LEU A 22 4.08 -2.07 -4.54
C LEU A 22 4.84 -1.58 -3.30
N THR A 23 5.16 -2.48 -2.37
CA THR A 23 5.91 -2.15 -1.15
C THR A 23 7.30 -1.60 -1.48
N ALA A 24 8.02 -2.22 -2.41
CA ALA A 24 9.33 -1.78 -2.86
C ALA A 24 9.28 -0.37 -3.50
N LEU A 25 8.30 -0.14 -4.38
CA LEU A 25 8.15 1.13 -5.08
C LEU A 25 7.73 2.28 -4.14
N VAL A 26 6.84 2.01 -3.19
CA VAL A 26 6.45 2.99 -2.15
C VAL A 26 7.63 3.29 -1.23
N THR A 27 8.38 2.27 -0.80
CA THR A 27 9.56 2.45 0.06
C THR A 27 10.65 3.27 -0.65
N ALA A 28 10.83 3.06 -1.95
CA ALA A 28 11.73 3.83 -2.78
C ALA A 28 11.18 5.23 -3.16
N SER A 29 10.02 5.62 -2.65
CA SER A 29 9.41 6.94 -2.87
C SER A 29 9.19 7.29 -4.35
N TYR A 30 8.87 6.29 -5.17
CA TYR A 30 8.54 6.54 -6.58
C TYR A 30 7.27 7.38 -6.73
N PRO A 31 7.16 8.20 -7.79
CA PRO A 31 5.95 8.95 -8.08
C PRO A 31 4.74 8.02 -8.29
N PRO A 32 3.52 8.39 -7.85
CA PRO A 32 2.33 7.56 -8.00
C PRO A 32 2.05 7.07 -9.43
N ALA A 33 2.31 7.93 -10.43
CA ALA A 33 2.15 7.57 -11.84
C ALA A 33 3.11 6.44 -12.27
N VAL A 34 4.34 6.44 -11.74
CA VAL A 34 5.33 5.39 -11.99
C VAL A 34 4.89 4.09 -11.32
N ILE A 35 4.48 4.16 -10.06
CA ILE A 35 3.96 3.01 -9.30
C ILE A 35 2.81 2.33 -10.06
N LEU A 36 1.81 3.12 -10.48
CA LEU A 36 0.66 2.63 -11.22
C LEU A 36 1.07 1.98 -12.55
N SER A 37 1.96 2.62 -13.32
CA SER A 37 2.41 2.10 -14.62
C SER A 37 3.17 0.78 -14.49
N THR A 38 4.02 0.65 -13.46
CA THR A 38 4.79 -0.57 -13.20
C THR A 38 3.85 -1.71 -12.80
N LEU A 39 2.95 -1.46 -11.85
CA LEU A 39 2.03 -2.50 -11.37
C LEU A 39 1.05 -2.93 -12.47
N MET A 40 0.57 -2.01 -13.31
CA MET A 40 -0.24 -2.34 -14.50
C MET A 40 0.51 -3.28 -15.45
N GLY A 41 1.78 -2.99 -15.74
CA GLY A 41 2.62 -3.82 -16.59
C GLY A 41 2.84 -5.22 -16.01
N GLU A 42 3.15 -5.30 -14.72
CA GLU A 42 3.32 -6.58 -14.02
C GLU A 42 2.02 -7.38 -13.96
N ALA A 43 0.89 -6.73 -13.69
CA ALA A 43 -0.42 -7.39 -13.62
C ALA A 43 -0.87 -7.91 -15.00
N ALA A 44 -0.61 -7.17 -16.08
CA ALA A 44 -0.92 -7.61 -17.44
C ALA A 44 -0.12 -8.87 -17.84
N LEU A 45 1.13 -8.98 -17.38
CA LEU A 45 1.95 -10.17 -17.59
C LEU A 45 1.51 -11.35 -16.74
N ALA A 46 1.10 -11.09 -15.50
CA ALA A 46 0.72 -12.12 -14.54
C ALA A 46 -0.68 -12.70 -14.77
N PHE A 47 -1.60 -11.89 -15.33
CA PHE A 47 -2.99 -12.27 -15.60
C PHE A 47 -3.34 -12.11 -17.09
N PRO A 48 -2.72 -12.92 -17.98
CA PRO A 48 -3.02 -12.86 -19.40
C PRO A 48 -4.49 -13.26 -19.64
N GLY A 49 -5.31 -12.30 -20.05
CA GLY A 49 -6.74 -12.50 -20.32
C GLY A 49 -7.67 -11.61 -19.49
N LEU A 50 -7.16 -10.89 -18.48
CA LEU A 50 -7.92 -9.82 -17.86
C LEU A 50 -7.93 -8.58 -18.74
N ARG A 51 -9.06 -7.85 -18.74
CA ARG A 51 -9.18 -6.57 -19.43
C ARG A 51 -8.54 -5.46 -18.60
N ASP A 52 -8.13 -4.38 -19.24
CA ASP A 52 -7.53 -3.23 -18.55
C ASP A 52 -8.39 -2.70 -17.40
N THR A 53 -9.72 -2.71 -17.55
CA THR A 53 -10.65 -2.30 -16.49
C THR A 53 -10.59 -3.21 -15.26
N ASP A 54 -10.45 -4.51 -15.48
CA ASP A 54 -10.36 -5.50 -14.39
C ASP A 54 -8.99 -5.42 -13.71
N LEU A 55 -7.92 -5.21 -14.49
CA LEU A 55 -6.57 -4.96 -13.98
C LEU A 55 -6.52 -3.67 -13.16
N MET A 56 -7.09 -2.57 -13.64
CA MET A 56 -7.17 -1.32 -12.87
C MET A 56 -7.88 -1.51 -11.54
N LYS A 57 -8.99 -2.24 -11.53
CA LYS A 57 -9.72 -2.52 -10.29
C LYS A 57 -8.89 -3.33 -9.31
N LEU A 58 -8.16 -4.34 -9.80
CA LEU A 58 -7.26 -5.15 -8.98
C LEU A 58 -6.13 -4.30 -8.37
N ILE A 59 -5.58 -3.36 -9.14
CA ILE A 59 -4.54 -2.45 -8.67
C ILE A 59 -5.10 -1.46 -7.64
N ASP A 60 -6.30 -0.94 -7.86
CA ASP A 60 -6.99 -0.04 -6.93
C ASP A 60 -7.26 -0.73 -5.58
N ASP A 61 -7.78 -1.95 -5.62
CA ASP A 61 -8.00 -2.77 -4.42
C ASP A 61 -6.67 -3.05 -3.68
N LEU A 62 -5.58 -3.28 -4.42
CA LEU A 62 -4.24 -3.49 -3.86
C LEU A 62 -3.69 -2.22 -3.18
N LEU A 63 -3.79 -1.07 -3.85
CA LEU A 63 -3.38 0.23 -3.32
C LEU A 63 -4.17 0.57 -2.04
N ARG A 64 -5.49 0.35 -2.06
CA ARG A 64 -6.36 0.59 -0.91
C ARG A 64 -6.06 -0.36 0.26
N ALA A 65 -5.74 -1.62 -0.03
CA ALA A 65 -5.29 -2.56 0.99
C ALA A 65 -3.95 -2.15 1.60
N ALA A 66 -3.03 -1.63 0.78
CA ALA A 66 -1.76 -1.09 1.24
C ALA A 66 -1.96 0.17 2.11
N GLU A 67 -2.81 1.12 1.69
CA GLU A 67 -3.18 2.29 2.50
C GLU A 67 -3.73 1.89 3.87
N TYR A 68 -4.60 0.88 3.93
CA TYR A 68 -5.10 0.32 5.19
C TYR A 68 -3.97 -0.24 6.05
N LYS A 69 -2.97 -0.90 5.44
CA LYS A 69 -1.82 -1.47 6.15
C LYS A 69 -0.87 -0.40 6.67
N PHE A 70 -0.62 0.66 5.88
CA PHE A 70 0.21 1.80 6.27
C PHE A 70 -0.45 2.67 7.34
N THR A 71 -1.77 2.91 7.25
CA THR A 71 -2.53 3.65 8.28
C THR A 71 -2.69 2.85 9.58
N SER A 72 -2.80 1.53 9.50
CA SER A 72 -2.83 0.65 10.68
C SER A 72 -1.49 0.58 11.42
N SER A 73 -0.40 0.99 10.78
CA SER A 73 0.90 1.23 11.42
C SER A 73 1.06 2.65 11.97
N SER A 74 -0.04 3.36 12.25
CA SER A 74 -0.05 4.52 13.15
C SER A 74 -0.51 4.13 14.55
N LYS A 75 0.08 3.06 15.12
CA LYS A 75 -0.04 2.80 16.55
C LYS A 75 1.11 3.53 17.26
N GLY A 76 0.89 4.82 17.49
CA GLY A 76 1.43 5.51 18.66
C GLY A 76 2.70 6.35 18.48
N ILE A 77 2.67 7.41 17.67
CA ILE A 77 3.36 8.64 18.10
C ILE A 77 2.32 9.45 18.85
N ARG A 78 2.19 9.13 20.14
CA ARG A 78 1.50 9.97 21.12
C ARG A 78 2.32 11.25 21.22
N PHE A 79 1.95 12.26 20.42
CA PHE A 79 2.40 13.62 20.65
C PHE A 79 2.17 13.95 22.13
N PRO A 80 3.19 14.35 22.92
CA PRO A 80 2.91 14.92 24.21
C PRO A 80 2.10 16.18 23.95
N GLN A 81 0.82 16.14 24.31
CA GLN A 81 -0.02 17.31 24.42
C GLN A 81 0.78 18.35 25.19
N SER A 82 1.26 19.35 24.46
CA SER A 82 1.86 20.54 25.03
C SER A 82 0.71 21.24 25.74
N HIS A 83 0.53 20.90 27.02
CA HIS A 83 -0.36 21.63 27.91
C HIS A 83 0.17 23.07 27.93
N THR A 84 -0.50 23.89 27.12
CA THR A 84 -0.43 25.33 27.15
C THR A 84 -1.04 25.77 28.46
N SER A 85 -0.26 25.69 29.54
CA SER A 85 -0.55 26.47 30.74
C SER A 85 0.08 27.84 30.54
N ARG A 86 -0.66 28.71 29.85
CA ARG A 86 -0.33 30.13 29.70
C ARG A 86 -1.03 30.91 30.81
N ALA A 87 -0.25 31.79 31.44
CA ALA A 87 -0.60 32.88 32.36
C ALA A 87 -0.80 32.46 33.83
N ALA A 88 -0.26 33.17 34.84
CA ALA A 88 0.12 34.58 34.89
C ALA A 88 1.25 34.88 35.90
N THR A 89 2.14 35.77 35.47
CA THR A 89 2.76 36.89 36.20
C THR A 89 2.59 36.95 37.72
N VAL A 90 3.71 36.92 38.47
CA VAL A 90 4.06 37.99 39.43
C VAL A 90 5.58 38.17 39.44
N LEU A 91 6.03 39.35 39.03
CA LEU A 91 7.37 39.89 39.23
C LEU A 91 7.42 40.62 40.58
N ALA A 92 8.53 40.41 41.32
CA ALA A 92 9.16 41.30 42.30
C ALA A 92 8.30 41.74 43.52
N ARG A 93 8.70 41.58 44.78
CA ARG A 93 10.00 41.70 45.46
C ARG A 93 10.00 40.86 46.73
#